data_AF-A0A9D5IY03-F1
#
_entry.id   AF-A0A9D5IY03-F1
#
_cell.length_a   1.000
_cell.length_b   1.000
_cell.length_c   1.000
_cell.angle_alpha   90.00
_cell.angle_beta   90.00
_cell.angle_gamma   90.00
#
_symmetry.space_group_name_H-M   'P 1'
#
loop_
_entity.id
_entity.type
_entity.pdbx_description
1 polymer ?
#
loop_
_entity_poly.entity_id
_entity_poly.type
_entity_poly.pdbx_seq_one_letter_code
_entity_poly.pdbx_strand_id
1 'polypeptide(L)'
;MISKKKPAVAFLLSFFLPGAGLCYLGKWRSGLLSLAVVLVIGILCGTFLSSPNIGISLMCGFASGAWAYLVADEATRQQTVAGGRNDISPDSIRETQPALKPLGGTEKRKELVVGIAIIVAFILLTLIVVWKEWQRPQSKNDRDWYQRIFTKAFNTPKIQPGADGGFKPPPTPPVKPAAAHVKQLRFPIEQYSNGQVRVLIQASEGWPLTDGKMMATNVIVEYYSETGTLTNTVKTNSMVLPPSP
;
A
#
# COMPACT_ATOMS: atom_id res chain seq x y z
N MET A 1 39.80 -3.64 12.09
CA MET A 1 39.05 -4.39 13.13
C MET A 1 37.58 -4.48 12.72
N ILE A 2 37.08 -5.66 12.38
CA ILE A 2 35.65 -5.87 12.11
C ILE A 2 34.97 -6.02 13.47
N SER A 3 34.33 -4.94 13.95
CA SER A 3 33.60 -4.97 15.21
C SER A 3 32.54 -6.08 15.16
N LYS A 4 32.38 -6.87 16.23
CA LYS A 4 31.36 -7.94 16.31
C LYS A 4 29.98 -7.30 16.16
N LYS A 5 29.41 -7.38 14.95
CA LYS A 5 28.10 -6.82 14.62
C LYS A 5 27.03 -7.72 15.22
N LYS A 6 26.09 -7.15 15.98
CA LYS A 6 25.02 -7.91 16.64
C LYS A 6 23.92 -8.25 15.61
N PRO A 7 23.53 -9.53 15.42
CA PRO A 7 22.54 -9.92 14.42
C PRO A 7 21.14 -9.35 14.71
N ALA A 8 20.76 -9.24 15.99
CA ALA A 8 19.50 -8.63 16.39
C ALA A 8 19.37 -7.16 15.94
N VAL A 9 20.49 -6.41 15.93
CA VAL A 9 20.51 -5.02 15.46
C VAL A 9 20.32 -4.96 13.94
N ALA A 10 20.92 -5.89 13.19
CA ALA A 10 20.71 -5.98 11.74
C ALA A 10 19.25 -6.31 11.39
N PHE A 11 18.60 -7.20 12.15
CA PHE A 11 17.17 -7.47 12.01
C PHE A 11 16.34 -6.21 12.25
N LEU A 12 16.54 -5.53 13.38
CA LEU A 12 15.77 -4.35 13.76
C LEU A 12 15.91 -3.23 12.73
N LEU A 13 17.14 -2.99 12.24
CA LEU A 13 17.38 -2.00 11.19
C LEU A 13 16.65 -2.34 9.88
N SER A 14 16.69 -3.60 9.44
CA SER A 14 15.97 -4.01 8.22
C SER A 14 14.45 -3.99 8.39
N PHE A 15 13.93 -4.15 9.61
CA PHE A 15 12.49 -4.07 9.89
C PHE A 15 11.96 -2.65 9.71
N PHE A 16 12.67 -1.64 10.22
CA PHE A 16 12.28 -0.23 10.06
C PHE A 16 12.60 0.32 8.67
N LEU A 17 13.75 -0.07 8.12
CA LEU A 17 14.23 0.44 6.84
C LEU A 17 14.74 -0.74 6.00
N PRO A 18 13.94 -1.25 5.05
CA PRO A 18 14.30 -2.41 4.26
C PRO A 18 15.68 -2.27 3.60
N GLY A 19 16.57 -3.22 3.86
CA GLY A 19 17.95 -3.21 3.35
C GLY A 19 18.99 -2.52 4.27
N ALA A 20 18.58 -1.74 5.27
CA ALA A 20 19.52 -1.06 6.18
C ALA A 20 20.32 -2.04 7.04
N GLY A 21 19.74 -3.18 7.45
CA GLY A 21 20.47 -4.22 8.17
C GLY A 21 21.61 -4.85 7.35
N LEU A 22 21.43 -4.99 6.04
CA LEU A 22 22.47 -5.49 5.13
C LEU A 22 23.58 -4.45 4.91
N CYS A 23 23.23 -3.17 4.83
CA CYS A 23 24.20 -2.08 4.81
C CYS A 23 24.99 -2.02 6.13
N TYR A 24 24.33 -2.22 7.27
CA TYR A 24 24.99 -2.32 8.58
C TYR A 24 26.00 -3.46 8.60
N LEU A 25 25.71 -4.61 7.99
CA LEU A 25 26.65 -5.73 7.84
C LEU A 25 27.82 -5.41 6.89
N GLY A 26 27.77 -4.33 6.12
CA GLY A 26 28.76 -3.94 5.12
C GLY A 26 28.48 -4.51 3.72
N LYS A 27 27.34 -5.19 3.54
CA LYS A 27 26.90 -5.76 2.26
C LYS A 27 26.07 -4.73 1.48
N TRP A 28 26.69 -3.60 1.13
CA TRP A 28 26.04 -2.45 0.49
C TRP A 28 25.27 -2.81 -0.78
N ARG A 29 25.83 -3.66 -1.66
CA ARG A 29 25.17 -4.10 -2.90
C ARG A 29 23.87 -4.85 -2.62
N SER A 30 23.86 -5.75 -1.66
CA SER A 30 22.67 -6.52 -1.26
C SER A 30 21.63 -5.66 -0.55
N GLY A 31 22.08 -4.70 0.27
CA GLY A 31 21.20 -3.73 0.92
C GLY A 31 20.49 -2.82 -0.08
N LEU A 32 21.23 -2.24 -1.04
CA LEU A 32 20.66 -1.44 -2.14
C LEU A 32 19.67 -2.24 -2.98
N LEU A 33 19.97 -3.51 -3.30
CA LEU A 33 19.05 -4.36 -4.04
C LEU A 33 17.74 -4.61 -3.26
N SER A 34 17.83 -4.88 -1.96
CA SER A 34 16.64 -5.07 -1.11
C SER A 34 15.80 -3.80 -1.02
N LEU A 35 16.44 -2.64 -0.86
CA LEU A 35 15.77 -1.34 -0.87
C LEU A 35 15.05 -1.11 -2.20
N ALA A 36 15.73 -1.36 -3.32
CA ALA A 36 15.15 -1.20 -4.66
C ALA A 36 13.93 -2.11 -4.87
N VAL A 37 14.00 -3.37 -4.45
CA VAL A 37 12.87 -4.31 -4.53
C VAL A 37 11.68 -3.82 -3.70
N VAL A 38 11.90 -3.40 -2.46
CA VAL A 38 10.79 -2.93 -1.62
C VAL A 38 10.21 -1.61 -2.13
N LEU A 39 11.03 -0.74 -2.70
CA LEU A 39 10.56 0.50 -3.32
C LEU A 39 9.70 0.22 -4.56
N VAL A 40 10.10 -0.73 -5.40
CA VAL A 40 9.30 -1.19 -6.55
C VAL A 40 7.97 -1.82 -6.09
N ILE A 41 7.99 -2.67 -5.07
CA ILE A 41 6.77 -3.26 -4.50
C ILE A 41 5.87 -2.17 -3.91
N GLY A 42 6.45 -1.19 -3.21
CA GLY A 42 5.71 -0.07 -2.63
C GLY A 42 5.02 0.79 -3.70
N ILE A 43 5.73 1.12 -4.78
CA ILE A 43 5.15 1.83 -5.93
C ILE A 43 4.03 1.02 -6.58
N LEU A 44 4.27 -0.27 -6.86
CA LEU A 44 3.26 -1.16 -7.44
C LEU A 44 2.02 -1.26 -6.54
N CYS A 45 2.21 -1.43 -5.23
CA CYS A 45 1.10 -1.47 -4.29
C CYS A 45 0.33 -0.15 -4.27
N GLY A 46 1.03 0.99 -4.29
CA GLY A 46 0.40 2.31 -4.32
C GLY A 46 -0.38 2.61 -5.61
N THR A 47 0.06 2.07 -6.77
CA THR A 47 -0.64 2.29 -8.04
C THR A 47 -1.77 1.31 -8.28
N PHE A 48 -1.64 0.06 -7.83
CA PHE A 48 -2.63 -1.00 -8.11
C PHE A 48 -3.61 -1.26 -6.97
N LEU A 49 -3.25 -0.99 -5.71
CA LEU A 49 -4.17 -1.12 -4.58
C LEU A 49 -4.69 0.25 -4.16
N SER A 50 -5.95 0.53 -4.47
CA SER A 50 -6.63 1.77 -4.05
C SER A 50 -6.85 1.88 -2.54
N SER A 51 -6.61 0.80 -1.78
CA SER A 51 -6.73 0.77 -0.32
C SER A 51 -5.37 0.57 0.36
N PRO A 52 -5.01 1.38 1.36
CA PRO A 52 -3.79 1.18 2.14
C PRO A 52 -3.86 -0.14 2.92
N ASN A 53 -3.13 -1.15 2.44
CA ASN A 53 -3.03 -2.46 3.09
C ASN A 53 -1.82 -2.52 4.01
N ILE A 54 -2.02 -2.11 5.27
CA ILE A 54 -1.01 -2.17 6.36
C ILE A 54 -0.36 -3.56 6.47
N GLY A 55 -1.08 -4.64 6.16
CA GLY A 55 -0.57 -6.01 6.21
C GLY A 55 0.59 -6.27 5.24
N ILE A 56 0.60 -5.65 4.06
CA ILE A 56 1.68 -5.84 3.07
C ILE A 56 2.97 -5.21 3.58
N SER A 57 2.89 -3.99 4.13
CA SER A 57 4.04 -3.30 4.71
C SER A 57 4.68 -4.10 5.86
N LEU A 58 3.85 -4.65 6.76
CA LEU A 58 4.34 -5.50 7.85
C LEU A 58 5.00 -6.79 7.32
N MET A 59 4.36 -7.48 6.38
CA MET A 59 4.91 -8.70 5.77
C MET A 59 6.26 -8.44 5.09
N CYS A 60 6.39 -7.35 4.34
CA CYS A 60 7.66 -6.95 3.72
C CYS A 60 8.74 -6.65 4.77
N GLY A 61 8.40 -5.97 5.86
CA GLY A 61 9.32 -5.69 6.97
C GLY A 61 9.83 -6.96 7.64
N PHE A 62 8.93 -7.91 7.93
CA PHE A 62 9.31 -9.20 8.53
C PHE A 62 10.17 -10.05 7.60
N ALA A 63 9.80 -10.15 6.31
CA ALA A 63 10.57 -10.92 5.33
C ALA A 63 11.99 -10.34 5.17
N SER A 64 12.13 -9.01 5.09
CA SER A 64 13.43 -8.35 4.98
C SER A 64 14.28 -8.52 6.26
N GLY A 65 13.65 -8.40 7.43
CA GLY A 65 14.30 -8.63 8.72
C GLY A 65 14.83 -10.06 8.85
N ALA A 66 13.98 -11.06 8.57
CA ALA A 66 14.35 -12.48 8.65
C ALA A 66 15.54 -12.82 7.74
N TRP A 67 15.55 -12.29 6.52
CA TRP A 67 16.67 -12.49 5.58
C TRP A 67 17.98 -11.89 6.12
N ALA A 68 17.93 -10.66 6.64
CA ALA A 68 19.11 -10.00 7.23
C ALA A 68 19.64 -10.76 8.45
N TYR A 69 18.76 -11.34 9.26
CA TYR A 69 19.14 -12.16 10.41
C TYR A 69 19.89 -13.43 9.98
N LEU A 70 19.37 -14.20 9.03
CA LEU A 70 20.02 -15.42 8.53
C LEU A 70 21.41 -15.12 7.97
N VAL A 71 21.54 -14.03 7.21
CA VAL A 71 22.82 -13.60 6.64
C VAL A 71 23.82 -13.17 7.71
N ALA A 72 23.35 -12.58 8.82
CA ALA A 72 24.19 -12.19 9.95
C ALA A 72 24.63 -13.40 10.79
N ASP A 73 23.74 -14.38 10.99
CA ASP A 73 24.05 -15.62 11.72
C ASP A 73 25.14 -16.41 10.99
N GLU A 74 25.03 -16.54 9.67
CA GLU A 74 26.02 -17.24 8.87
C GLU A 74 27.39 -16.55 8.88
N ALA A 75 27.41 -15.21 8.83
CA ALA A 75 28.65 -14.45 8.97
C ALA A 75 29.30 -14.67 10.35
N THR A 76 28.50 -14.82 11.40
CA THR A 76 28.99 -15.08 12.77
C THR A 76 29.56 -16.49 12.89
N ARG A 77 28.87 -17.50 12.33
CA ARG A 77 29.36 -18.90 12.33
C ARG A 77 30.71 -19.03 11.62
N GLN A 78 30.89 -18.36 10.48
CA GLN A 78 32.16 -18.38 9.76
C GLN A 78 33.31 -17.78 10.56
N GLN A 79 33.05 -16.74 11.35
CA GLN A 79 34.06 -16.13 12.24
C GLN A 79 34.43 -17.04 13.41
N THR A 80 33.47 -17.75 14.00
CA THR A 80 33.73 -18.70 15.10
C THR A 80 34.63 -19.85 14.65
N VAL A 81 34.38 -20.41 13.47
CA VAL A 81 35.20 -21.49 12.89
C VAL A 81 36.62 -21.02 12.58
N ALA A 82 36.79 -19.79 12.11
CA ALA A 82 38.11 -19.21 11.84
C ALA A 82 38.89 -18.85 13.11
N GLY A 83 38.19 -18.37 14.16
CA GLY A 83 38.80 -17.93 15.42
C GLY A 83 39.27 -19.09 16.31
N GLY A 84 38.58 -20.22 16.31
CA GLY A 84 38.94 -21.40 17.13
C GLY A 84 40.18 -22.17 16.67
N ARG A 85 40.86 -21.73 15.61
CA ARG A 85 42.01 -22.45 15.02
C ARG A 85 43.37 -21.97 15.53
N ASN A 86 43.41 -20.90 16.33
CA ASN A 86 44.68 -20.28 16.75
C ASN A 86 45.31 -20.93 18.01
N ASP A 87 44.58 -21.80 18.70
CA ASP A 87 45.07 -22.43 19.94
C ASP A 87 45.72 -23.81 19.69
N ILE A 88 45.70 -24.29 18.44
CA ILE A 88 46.29 -25.56 18.05
C ILE A 88 47.67 -25.28 17.44
N SER A 89 48.72 -25.65 18.18
CA SER A 89 50.12 -25.49 17.76
C SER A 89 50.33 -26.05 16.34
N PRO A 90 50.97 -25.30 15.42
CA PRO A 90 51.15 -25.69 14.02
C PRO A 90 51.85 -27.04 13.85
N ASP A 91 52.60 -27.50 14.84
CA ASP A 91 53.33 -28.77 14.80
C ASP A 91 52.44 -30.00 15.01
N SER A 92 51.29 -29.88 15.68
CA SER A 92 50.36 -31.00 15.89
C SER A 92 49.45 -31.34 14.70
N ILE A 93 49.43 -30.49 13.67
CA ILE A 93 48.51 -30.62 12.52
C ILE A 93 49.19 -31.28 11.31
N ARG A 94 50.51 -31.49 11.34
CA ARG A 94 51.26 -31.97 10.18
C ARG A 94 50.98 -33.43 9.79
N GLU A 95 50.33 -34.22 10.64
CA GLU A 95 50.26 -35.66 10.44
C GLU A 95 48.89 -36.22 10.01
N THR A 96 47.81 -35.44 10.03
CA THR A 96 46.48 -35.94 9.60
C THR A 96 45.55 -34.84 9.07
N GLN A 97 45.98 -34.07 8.07
CA GLN A 97 45.02 -33.35 7.22
C GLN A 97 44.73 -34.20 5.97
N PRO A 98 43.66 -35.03 5.96
CA PRO A 98 43.18 -35.60 4.70
C PRO A 98 42.86 -34.44 3.77
N ALA A 99 43.36 -34.49 2.54
CA ALA A 99 43.21 -33.46 1.52
C ALA A 99 41.78 -32.89 1.53
N LEU A 100 41.60 -31.69 2.09
CA LEU A 100 40.33 -31.01 2.07
C LEU A 100 40.02 -30.69 0.61
N LYS A 101 39.12 -31.49 0.02
CA LYS A 101 38.54 -31.23 -1.29
C LYS A 101 38.07 -29.78 -1.32
N PRO A 102 38.42 -29.00 -2.37
CA PRO A 102 37.97 -27.63 -2.48
C PRO A 102 36.44 -27.59 -2.40
N LEU A 103 35.92 -27.00 -1.33
CA LEU A 103 34.49 -26.86 -1.12
C LEU A 103 33.94 -25.90 -2.18
N GLY A 104 33.41 -26.49 -3.24
CA GLY A 104 32.10 -26.13 -3.76
C GLY A 104 31.94 -24.75 -4.39
N GLY A 105 32.79 -24.36 -5.34
CA GLY A 105 32.48 -23.25 -6.25
C GLY A 105 31.20 -23.46 -7.08
N THR A 106 30.75 -24.71 -7.21
CA THR A 106 29.50 -25.09 -7.88
C THR A 106 28.26 -24.86 -7.03
N GLU A 107 28.36 -24.86 -5.71
CA GLU A 107 27.18 -24.73 -4.83
C GLU A 107 26.69 -23.28 -4.77
N LYS A 108 27.60 -22.31 -4.67
CA LYS A 108 27.26 -20.87 -4.76
C LYS A 108 26.64 -20.47 -6.11
N ARG A 109 27.00 -21.16 -7.19
CA ARG A 109 26.35 -20.93 -8.51
C ARG A 109 24.91 -21.41 -8.52
N LYS A 110 24.60 -22.52 -7.84
CA LYS A 110 23.22 -23.03 -7.75
C LYS A 110 22.34 -22.07 -6.94
N GLU A 111 22.82 -21.54 -5.83
CA GLU A 111 22.08 -20.54 -5.05
C GLU A 111 21.83 -19.25 -5.84
N LEU A 112 22.82 -18.79 -6.60
CA LEU A 112 22.66 -17.61 -7.48
C LEU A 112 21.59 -17.86 -8.55
N VAL A 113 21.61 -19.03 -9.20
CA VAL A 113 20.64 -19.39 -10.24
C VAL A 113 19.23 -19.50 -9.66
N VAL A 114 19.06 -20.10 -8.48
CA VAL A 114 17.78 -20.18 -7.79
C VAL A 114 17.28 -18.79 -7.41
N GLY A 115 18.15 -17.91 -6.90
CA GLY A 115 17.80 -16.52 -6.59
C GLY A 115 17.33 -15.73 -7.80
N ILE A 116 18.02 -15.85 -8.94
CA ILE A 116 17.61 -15.21 -10.21
C ILE A 116 16.27 -15.78 -10.68
N ALA A 117 16.07 -17.09 -10.60
CA ALA A 117 14.82 -17.73 -11.02
C ALA A 117 13.61 -17.23 -10.20
N ILE A 118 13.77 -17.04 -8.88
CA ILE A 118 12.74 -16.49 -8.01
C ILE A 118 12.41 -15.04 -8.40
N ILE A 119 13.42 -14.21 -8.65
CA ILE A 119 13.22 -12.82 -9.08
C ILE A 119 12.47 -12.77 -10.41
N VAL A 120 12.88 -13.58 -11.39
CA VAL A 120 12.22 -13.66 -12.71
C VAL A 120 10.77 -14.14 -12.58
N ALA A 121 10.51 -15.17 -11.77
CA ALA A 121 9.16 -15.64 -11.50
C ALA A 121 8.29 -14.56 -10.86
N PHE A 122 8.85 -13.77 -9.94
CA PHE A 122 8.15 -12.65 -9.31
C PHE A 122 7.81 -11.54 -10.30
N ILE A 123 8.74 -11.19 -11.19
CA ILE A 123 8.51 -10.22 -12.26
C ILE A 123 7.40 -10.71 -13.20
N LEU A 124 7.45 -11.97 -13.62
CA LEU A 124 6.43 -12.57 -14.49
C LEU A 124 5.05 -12.58 -13.82
N LEU A 125 4.97 -12.97 -12.54
CA LEU A 125 3.73 -12.95 -11.77
C LEU A 125 3.16 -11.53 -11.70
N THR A 126 4.02 -10.54 -11.45
CA THR A 126 3.63 -9.13 -11.42
C THR A 126 3.08 -8.69 -12.77
N LEU A 127 3.76 -9.03 -13.88
CA LEU A 127 3.28 -8.73 -15.24
C LEU A 127 1.93 -9.40 -15.54
N ILE A 128 1.70 -10.64 -15.08
CA ILE A 128 0.43 -11.34 -15.23
C ILE A 128 -0.68 -10.62 -14.44
N VAL A 129 -0.42 -10.17 -13.22
CA VAL A 129 -1.39 -9.41 -12.41
C VAL A 129 -1.71 -8.08 -13.08
N VAL A 130 -0.70 -7.34 -13.54
CA VAL A 130 -0.88 -6.07 -14.26
C VAL A 130 -1.68 -6.29 -15.55
N TRP A 131 -1.36 -7.32 -16.32
CA TRP A 131 -2.11 -7.66 -17.53
C TRP A 131 -3.56 -8.02 -17.20
N LYS A 132 -3.79 -8.85 -16.18
CA LYS A 132 -5.16 -9.23 -15.77
C LYS A 132 -5.98 -8.03 -15.30
N GLU A 133 -5.37 -7.10 -14.57
CA GLU A 133 -6.05 -5.86 -14.16
C GLU A 133 -6.30 -4.94 -15.35
N TRP A 134 -5.38 -4.88 -16.31
CA TRP A 134 -5.57 -4.13 -17.55
C TRP A 134 -6.69 -4.71 -18.45
N GLN A 135 -6.90 -6.03 -18.38
CA GLN A 135 -8.00 -6.72 -19.08
C GLN A 135 -9.34 -6.56 -18.38
N ARG A 136 -9.38 -6.10 -17.12
CA ARG A 136 -10.67 -5.80 -16.51
C ARG A 136 -11.32 -4.66 -17.29
N PRO A 137 -12.55 -4.84 -17.81
CA PRO A 137 -13.24 -3.79 -18.51
C PRO A 137 -13.43 -2.61 -17.56
N GLN A 138 -12.60 -1.59 -17.73
CA GLN A 138 -12.69 -0.32 -17.03
C GLN A 138 -14.11 0.22 -17.24
N SER A 139 -14.87 0.26 -16.15
CA SER A 139 -16.23 0.79 -16.18
C SER A 139 -16.17 2.22 -16.73
N LYS A 140 -17.20 2.65 -17.46
CA LYS A 140 -17.25 4.03 -17.99
C LYS A 140 -17.00 5.07 -16.88
N ASN A 141 -17.43 4.78 -15.65
CA ASN A 141 -17.22 5.63 -14.49
C ASN A 141 -15.74 5.78 -14.09
N ASP A 142 -14.93 4.72 -14.18
CA ASP A 142 -13.52 4.79 -13.80
C ASP A 142 -12.70 5.59 -14.81
N ARG A 143 -12.99 5.43 -16.11
CA ARG A 143 -12.37 6.24 -17.17
C ARG A 143 -12.65 7.72 -17.00
N ASP A 144 -13.89 8.07 -16.67
CA ASP A 144 -14.29 9.46 -16.42
C ASP A 144 -13.63 10.02 -15.15
N TRP A 145 -13.42 9.19 -14.14
CA TRP A 145 -12.72 9.59 -12.91
C TRP A 145 -11.24 9.91 -13.16
N TYR A 146 -10.51 9.04 -13.88
CA TYR A 146 -9.11 9.28 -14.22
C TYR A 146 -8.94 10.52 -15.11
N GLN A 147 -9.82 10.72 -16.09
CA GLN A 147 -9.84 11.92 -16.94
C GLN A 147 -10.00 13.18 -16.08
N ARG A 148 -10.97 13.22 -15.14
CA ARG A 148 -11.19 14.38 -14.26
C ARG A 148 -9.98 14.70 -13.37
N ILE A 149 -9.28 13.68 -12.86
CA ILE A 149 -8.07 13.89 -12.06
C ILE A 149 -6.93 14.42 -12.92
N PHE A 150 -6.69 13.84 -14.10
CA PHE A 150 -5.66 14.32 -15.02
C PHE A 150 -5.94 15.76 -15.48
N THR A 151 -7.18 16.09 -15.83
CA THR A 151 -7.52 17.46 -16.22
C THR A 151 -7.33 18.43 -15.06
N LYS A 152 -7.69 18.07 -13.81
CA LYS A 152 -7.46 18.95 -12.65
C LYS A 152 -5.98 19.12 -12.30
N ALA A 153 -5.17 18.07 -12.44
CA ALA A 153 -3.75 18.12 -12.10
C ALA A 153 -2.93 18.91 -13.13
N PHE A 154 -3.31 18.85 -14.41
CA PHE A 154 -2.52 19.44 -15.51
C PHE A 154 -3.14 20.71 -16.12
N ASN A 155 -4.44 20.97 -15.94
CA ASN A 155 -5.04 22.28 -16.18
C ASN A 155 -5.19 23.08 -14.89
N THR A 156 -4.12 23.17 -14.09
CA THR A 156 -4.00 24.33 -13.20
C THR A 156 -4.07 25.57 -14.09
N PRO A 157 -5.02 26.49 -13.86
CA PRO A 157 -5.13 27.68 -14.68
C PRO A 157 -3.77 28.37 -14.69
N LYS A 158 -3.18 28.51 -15.89
CA LYS A 158 -2.00 29.35 -16.06
C LYS A 158 -2.40 30.71 -15.50
N ILE A 159 -1.74 31.10 -14.41
CA ILE A 159 -1.87 32.45 -13.86
C ILE A 159 -1.38 33.35 -14.98
N GLN A 160 -2.32 33.89 -15.77
CA GLN A 160 -1.98 34.92 -16.74
C GLN A 160 -1.52 36.12 -15.91
N PRO A 161 -0.26 36.57 -16.07
CA PRO A 161 0.14 37.82 -15.44
C PRO A 161 -0.78 38.91 -15.98
N GLY A 162 -1.50 39.58 -15.09
CA GLY A 162 -2.31 40.75 -15.44
C GLY A 162 -1.42 41.77 -16.13
N ALA A 163 -1.88 42.33 -17.25
CA ALA A 163 -1.16 43.33 -18.05
C ALA A 163 -0.82 44.62 -17.27
N ASP A 164 -1.33 44.73 -16.05
CA ASP A 164 -1.23 45.84 -15.11
C ASP A 164 -0.21 45.61 -13.98
N GLY A 165 0.46 44.44 -13.91
CA GLY A 165 1.51 44.18 -12.90
C GLY A 165 1.04 44.16 -11.44
N GLY A 166 -0.26 44.33 -11.20
CA GLY A 166 -0.88 44.30 -9.89
C GLY A 166 -1.29 42.87 -9.50
N PHE A 167 -0.77 42.37 -8.39
CA PHE A 167 -1.22 41.12 -7.79
C PHE A 167 -2.65 41.30 -7.27
N LYS A 168 -3.67 40.99 -8.07
CA LYS A 168 -5.05 40.90 -7.58
C LYS A 168 -5.16 39.67 -6.69
N PRO A 169 -5.46 39.82 -5.39
CA PRO A 169 -5.68 38.66 -4.53
C PRO A 169 -6.83 37.81 -5.10
N PRO A 170 -6.76 36.48 -4.98
CA PRO A 170 -7.81 35.59 -5.48
C PRO A 170 -9.16 36.04 -4.88
N PRO A 171 -10.24 36.01 -5.68
CA PRO A 171 -11.56 36.40 -5.21
C PRO A 171 -11.88 35.58 -3.96
N THR A 172 -12.26 36.28 -2.89
CA THR A 172 -12.67 35.67 -1.63
C THR A 172 -13.73 34.62 -1.95
N PRO A 173 -13.56 33.36 -1.54
CA PRO A 173 -14.55 32.33 -1.81
C PRO A 173 -15.90 32.83 -1.27
N PRO A 174 -17.01 32.63 -2.03
CA PRO A 174 -18.32 33.11 -1.63
C PRO A 174 -18.61 32.64 -0.21
N VAL A 175 -18.92 33.60 0.66
CA VAL A 175 -19.26 33.36 2.05
C VAL A 175 -20.37 32.31 2.07
N LYS A 176 -20.02 31.10 2.51
CA LYS A 176 -20.94 29.96 2.59
C LYS A 176 -22.12 30.44 3.46
N PRO A 177 -23.34 30.58 2.92
CA PRO A 177 -24.47 31.03 3.71
C PRO A 177 -24.59 30.11 4.91
N ALA A 178 -24.76 30.69 6.10
CA ALA A 178 -24.93 29.96 7.34
C ALA A 178 -26.02 28.90 7.13
N ALA A 179 -25.59 27.66 6.95
CA ALA A 179 -26.48 26.57 6.60
C ALA A 179 -27.41 26.37 7.79
N ALA A 180 -28.70 26.58 7.56
CA ALA A 180 -29.72 26.13 8.49
C ALA A 180 -29.54 24.62 8.65
N HIS A 181 -28.94 24.20 9.76
CA HIS A 181 -28.75 22.79 10.09
C HIS A 181 -30.13 22.16 10.28
N VAL A 182 -30.68 21.57 9.22
CA VAL A 182 -31.90 20.77 9.31
C VAL A 182 -31.51 19.46 10.02
N LYS A 183 -31.83 19.40 11.32
CA LYS A 183 -31.22 18.47 12.28
C LYS A 183 -31.66 17.01 12.14
N GLN A 184 -32.63 16.71 11.28
CA GLN A 184 -32.98 15.35 10.90
C GLN A 184 -34.04 15.45 9.80
N LEU A 185 -33.72 14.96 8.60
CA LEU A 185 -34.70 14.80 7.55
C LEU A 185 -35.21 13.35 7.62
N ARG A 186 -36.50 13.18 7.93
CA ARG A 186 -37.21 11.91 7.78
C ARG A 186 -38.12 12.06 6.57
N PHE A 187 -37.81 11.32 5.51
CA PHE A 187 -38.67 11.28 4.34
C PHE A 187 -39.76 10.22 4.55
N PRO A 188 -41.03 10.54 4.29
CA PRO A 188 -42.11 9.58 4.37
C PRO A 188 -41.91 8.46 3.35
N ILE A 189 -42.41 7.30 3.72
CA ILE A 189 -42.26 6.02 3.02
C ILE A 189 -42.97 6.09 1.67
N GLU A 190 -42.25 5.89 0.57
CA GLU A 190 -42.87 5.63 -0.73
C GLU A 190 -43.16 4.13 -0.86
N GLN A 191 -44.42 3.80 -1.17
CA GLN A 191 -44.86 2.44 -1.40
C GLN A 191 -44.82 2.16 -2.90
N TYR A 192 -43.90 1.29 -3.36
CA TYR A 192 -43.82 0.92 -4.77
C TYR A 192 -44.89 -0.14 -5.11
N SER A 193 -45.48 -0.03 -6.31
CA SER A 193 -46.60 -0.87 -6.79
C SER A 193 -46.24 -2.35 -7.07
N ASN A 194 -44.99 -2.75 -6.80
CA ASN A 194 -44.43 -4.05 -7.10
C ASN A 194 -44.25 -4.96 -5.86
N GLY A 195 -44.96 -4.69 -4.76
CA GLY A 195 -44.89 -5.52 -3.54
C GLY A 195 -43.58 -5.39 -2.77
N GLN A 196 -42.89 -4.23 -2.85
CA GLN A 196 -41.63 -4.02 -2.16
C GLN A 196 -41.63 -2.85 -1.18
N VAL A 197 -41.30 -3.25 0.05
CA VAL A 197 -40.31 -2.69 0.96
C VAL A 197 -40.46 -1.22 1.34
N ARG A 198 -40.87 -0.98 2.60
CA ARG A 198 -40.81 0.38 3.17
C ARG A 198 -39.35 0.77 3.33
N VAL A 199 -39.00 1.96 2.83
CA VAL A 199 -37.65 2.51 2.96
C VAL A 199 -37.68 3.69 3.92
N LEU A 200 -36.99 3.59 5.06
CA LEU A 200 -36.76 4.73 5.94
C LEU A 200 -35.39 5.31 5.64
N ILE A 201 -35.36 6.57 5.23
CA ILE A 201 -34.13 7.32 4.98
C ILE A 201 -33.92 8.28 6.14
N GLN A 202 -32.85 8.07 6.90
CA GLN A 202 -32.38 9.00 7.92
C GLN A 202 -31.10 9.67 7.46
N ALA A 203 -31.07 11.00 7.45
CA ALA A 203 -29.87 11.77 7.12
C ALA A 203 -29.51 12.74 8.27
N SER A 204 -28.22 12.90 8.54
CA SER A 204 -27.75 13.85 9.57
C SER A 204 -27.74 15.29 9.07
N GLU A 205 -27.47 15.49 7.77
CA GLU A 205 -27.43 16.81 7.13
C GLU A 205 -27.93 16.70 5.69
N GLY A 206 -28.51 17.79 5.17
CA GLY A 206 -29.01 17.89 3.81
C GLY A 206 -28.72 19.26 3.20
N TRP A 207 -28.37 19.29 1.91
CA TRP A 207 -28.12 20.50 1.14
C TRP A 207 -28.99 20.49 -0.12
N PRO A 208 -29.76 21.55 -0.41
CA PRO A 208 -30.49 21.63 -1.67
C PRO A 208 -29.52 21.77 -2.85
N LEU A 209 -29.80 21.06 -3.95
CA LEU A 209 -29.19 21.28 -5.25
C LEU A 209 -30.11 22.15 -6.13
N THR A 210 -29.55 22.69 -7.21
CA THR A 210 -30.24 23.58 -8.16
C THR A 210 -31.48 22.96 -8.84
N ASP A 211 -31.62 21.64 -8.87
CA ASP A 211 -32.71 20.94 -9.57
C ASP A 211 -33.82 20.45 -8.61
N GLY A 212 -33.91 21.04 -7.40
CA GLY A 212 -34.84 20.59 -6.36
C GLY A 212 -34.46 19.28 -5.66
N LYS A 213 -33.40 18.60 -6.13
CA LYS A 213 -32.78 17.44 -5.46
C LYS A 213 -32.10 17.86 -4.17
N MET A 214 -31.88 16.93 -3.25
CA MET A 214 -31.10 17.20 -2.02
C MET A 214 -29.91 16.25 -1.87
N MET A 215 -28.73 16.78 -1.54
CA MET A 215 -27.58 15.98 -1.18
C MET A 215 -27.60 15.76 0.33
N ALA A 216 -27.79 14.51 0.75
CA ALA A 216 -27.78 14.12 2.14
C ALA A 216 -26.45 13.44 2.51
N THR A 217 -25.96 13.68 3.72
CA THR A 217 -24.76 13.01 4.28
C THR A 217 -25.10 12.12 5.45
N ASN A 218 -24.26 11.11 5.68
CA ASN A 218 -24.44 10.05 6.69
C ASN A 218 -25.84 9.43 6.63
N VAL A 219 -26.20 8.95 5.44
CA VAL A 219 -27.53 8.43 5.15
C VAL A 219 -27.61 6.97 5.58
N ILE A 220 -28.63 6.66 6.39
CA ILE A 220 -29.01 5.31 6.77
C ILE A 220 -30.31 4.99 6.04
N VAL A 221 -30.27 3.94 5.22
CA VAL A 221 -31.40 3.44 4.45
C VAL A 221 -31.82 2.10 5.05
N GLU A 222 -32.99 2.08 5.69
CA GLU A 222 -33.56 0.87 6.30
C GLU A 222 -34.67 0.34 5.41
N TYR A 223 -34.59 -0.95 5.09
CA TYR A 223 -35.53 -1.68 4.26
C TYR A 223 -36.39 -2.58 5.16
N TYR A 224 -37.71 -2.49 5.05
CA TYR A 224 -38.64 -3.31 5.84
C TYR A 224 -39.52 -4.19 4.95
N SER A 225 -39.83 -5.41 5.36
CA SER A 225 -40.81 -6.28 4.70
C SER A 225 -42.23 -5.69 4.73
N GLU A 226 -43.16 -6.30 3.99
CA GLU A 226 -44.58 -5.93 4.02
C GLU A 226 -45.19 -6.03 5.43
N THR A 227 -44.69 -6.96 6.26
CA THR A 227 -45.07 -7.13 7.67
C THR A 227 -44.47 -6.10 8.61
N GLY A 228 -43.65 -5.17 8.10
CA GLY A 228 -42.94 -4.16 8.89
C GLY A 228 -41.68 -4.67 9.59
N THR A 229 -41.16 -5.85 9.23
CA THR A 229 -39.94 -6.40 9.80
C THR A 229 -38.72 -5.83 9.07
N LEU A 230 -37.72 -5.31 9.79
CA LEU A 230 -36.48 -4.81 9.18
C LEU A 230 -35.75 -5.97 8.46
N THR A 231 -35.54 -5.83 7.16
CA THR A 231 -34.86 -6.84 6.33
C THR A 231 -33.40 -6.48 6.05
N ASN A 232 -33.09 -5.19 5.89
CA ASN A 232 -31.74 -4.75 5.58
C ASN A 232 -31.49 -3.29 6.02
N THR A 233 -30.23 -2.96 6.28
CA THR A 233 -29.78 -1.60 6.59
C THR A 233 -28.53 -1.28 5.78
N VAL A 234 -28.59 -0.23 4.97
CA VAL A 234 -27.46 0.26 4.17
C VAL A 234 -27.03 1.62 4.70
N LYS A 235 -25.74 1.77 5.00
CA LYS A 235 -25.14 3.04 5.43
C LYS A 235 -24.29 3.60 4.29
N THR A 236 -24.53 4.85 3.91
CA THR A 236 -23.71 5.56 2.92
C THR A 236 -23.33 6.94 3.42
N ASN A 237 -22.11 7.38 3.09
CA ASN A 237 -21.61 8.69 3.49
C ASN A 237 -22.35 9.83 2.80
N SER A 238 -22.86 9.60 1.59
CA SER A 238 -23.61 10.59 0.83
C SER A 238 -24.60 9.95 -0.13
N MET A 239 -25.77 10.57 -0.29
CA MET A 239 -26.79 10.16 -1.27
C MET A 239 -27.48 11.39 -1.84
N VAL A 240 -27.75 11.39 -3.15
CA VAL A 240 -28.60 12.40 -3.78
C VAL A 240 -30.04 11.90 -3.72
N LEU A 241 -30.87 12.59 -2.96
CA LEU A 241 -32.29 12.32 -2.83
C LEU A 241 -33.06 13.02 -3.95
N PRO A 242 -34.11 12.37 -4.49
CA PRO A 242 -35.01 13.00 -5.44
C PRO A 242 -35.68 14.25 -4.83
N PRO A 243 -36.21 15.15 -5.65
CA PRO A 243 -36.99 16.28 -5.14
C PRO A 243 -38.14 15.77 -4.27
N SER A 244 -38.30 16.35 -3.08
CA SER A 244 -39.49 16.09 -2.26
C SER A 244 -40.72 16.56 -3.05
N PRO A 245 -41.78 15.73 -3.16
CA PRO A 245 -43.07 16.23 -3.60
C PRO A 245 -43.61 17.30 -2.64
#